data_AF-A0A976JK82-F1
#
_entry.id   AF-A0A976JK82-F1
#
_cell.length_a   1.000
_cell.length_b   1.000
_cell.length_c   1.000
_cell.angle_alpha   90.00
_cell.angle_beta   90.00
_cell.angle_gamma   90.00
#
_symmetry.space_group_name_H-M   'P 1'
#
loop_
_entity.id
_entity.type
_entity.pdbx_description
1 polymer ?
#
loop_
_entity_poly.entity_id
_entity_poly.type
_entity_poly.pdbx_seq_one_letter_code
_entity_poly.pdbx_strand_id
1 'polypeptide(L)'
;MIMKTILTLSLLFLMTTPSLAEDKLACSLYHAFLYKNEVQKLENDKQMHCSMSCLIARKCKTSEVVLIGFIKEFVDALGYGTPDPNDIAANLKGINVAKKGATESGCYTTCKKIYPKQ
;
A
#
# COMPACT_ATOMS: atom_id res chain seq x y z
N MET A 1 -28.56 3.10 -29.86
CA MET A 1 -27.27 3.34 -30.53
C MET A 1 -26.43 4.40 -29.80
N ILE A 2 -27.03 5.56 -29.48
CA ILE A 2 -26.38 6.69 -28.77
C ILE A 2 -25.70 6.31 -27.45
N MET A 3 -26.30 5.43 -26.63
CA MET A 3 -25.74 5.03 -25.34
C MET A 3 -24.44 4.20 -25.46
N LYS A 4 -24.31 3.38 -26.50
CA LYS A 4 -23.07 2.64 -26.79
C LYS A 4 -21.96 3.59 -27.24
N THR A 5 -22.31 4.61 -28.02
CA THR A 5 -21.38 5.64 -28.51
C THR A 5 -20.88 6.54 -27.37
N ILE A 6 -21.74 6.88 -26.40
CA ILE A 6 -21.34 7.64 -25.21
C ILE A 6 -20.39 6.80 -24.34
N LEU A 7 -20.71 5.52 -24.14
CA LEU A 7 -19.87 4.62 -23.33
C LEU A 7 -18.48 4.40 -23.96
N THR A 8 -18.39 4.25 -25.28
CA THR A 8 -17.10 4.15 -25.97
C THR A 8 -16.33 5.47 -25.95
N LEU A 9 -16.99 6.62 -26.06
CA LEU A 9 -16.33 7.94 -25.99
C LEU A 9 -15.74 8.23 -24.61
N SER A 10 -16.42 7.81 -23.53
CA SER A 10 -15.91 7.91 -22.16
C SER A 10 -14.67 7.05 -21.93
N LEU A 11 -14.62 5.86 -22.53
CA LEU A 11 -13.50 4.93 -22.40
C LEU A 11 -12.25 5.39 -23.18
N LEU A 12 -12.46 6.04 -24.33
CA LEU A 12 -11.39 6.63 -25.14
C LEU A 12 -10.78 7.89 -24.51
N PHE A 13 -11.54 8.64 -23.70
CA PHE A 13 -11.04 9.82 -22.98
C PHE A 13 -10.10 9.48 -21.82
N LEU A 14 -10.16 8.25 -21.28
CA LEU A 14 -9.26 7.77 -20.23
C LEU A 14 -7.87 7.38 -20.76
N MET A 15 -7.71 7.22 -22.08
CA MET A 15 -6.45 6.80 -22.70
C MET A 15 -5.54 7.97 -23.12
N THR A 16 -6.01 9.22 -22.98
CA THR A 16 -5.27 10.42 -23.41
C THR A 16 -4.48 11.11 -22.29
N THR A 17 -4.26 10.47 -21.14
CA THR A 17 -3.34 11.00 -20.13
C THR A 17 -1.92 10.46 -20.37
N PRO A 18 -0.97 11.28 -20.88
CA PRO A 18 0.43 10.91 -20.81
C PRO A 18 0.93 11.03 -19.35
N SER A 19 1.74 10.05 -18.92
CA SER A 19 2.46 9.95 -17.64
C SER A 19 1.67 9.45 -16.43
N LEU A 20 1.23 8.19 -16.48
CA LEU A 20 1.04 7.40 -15.27
C LEU A 20 2.39 6.74 -14.89
N ALA A 21 2.96 7.17 -13.76
CA ALA A 21 3.47 6.28 -12.71
C ALA A 21 4.85 5.59 -12.77
N GLU A 22 5.78 5.81 -13.70
CA GLU A 22 7.10 5.15 -13.57
C GLU A 22 7.92 5.65 -12.36
N ASP A 23 8.11 6.97 -12.20
CA ASP A 23 8.96 7.48 -11.11
C ASP A 23 8.27 7.52 -9.73
N LYS A 24 6.94 7.59 -9.69
CA LYS A 24 6.19 7.81 -8.45
C LYS A 24 5.95 6.53 -7.64
N LEU A 25 6.31 5.36 -8.12
CA LEU A 25 6.10 4.10 -7.38
C LEU A 25 7.36 3.27 -7.24
N ALA A 26 8.41 3.55 -8.03
CA ALA A 26 9.64 2.78 -8.05
C ALA A 26 10.26 2.60 -6.66
N CYS A 27 10.38 3.69 -5.87
CA CYS A 27 10.93 3.62 -4.51
C CYS A 27 10.10 2.66 -3.64
N SER A 28 8.79 2.87 -3.63
CA SER A 28 7.89 2.14 -2.74
C SER A 28 7.77 0.66 -3.14
N LEU A 29 7.79 0.35 -4.44
CA LEU A 29 7.82 -1.02 -4.95
C LEU A 29 9.14 -1.72 -4.63
N TYR A 30 10.28 -1.04 -4.85
CA TYR A 30 11.61 -1.56 -4.53
C TYR A 30 11.71 -1.94 -3.05
N HIS A 31 11.33 -1.04 -2.15
CA HIS A 31 11.37 -1.30 -0.71
C HIS A 31 10.32 -2.32 -0.28
N ALA A 32 9.12 -2.34 -0.87
CA ALA A 32 8.14 -3.39 -0.60
C ALA A 32 8.68 -4.77 -0.92
N PHE A 33 9.38 -4.94 -2.05
CA PHE A 33 10.02 -6.20 -2.42
C PHE A 33 11.15 -6.57 -1.45
N LEU A 34 11.97 -5.59 -1.07
CA LEU A 34 13.10 -5.78 -0.15
C LEU A 34 12.65 -6.27 1.23
N TYR A 35 11.59 -5.70 1.78
CA TYR A 35 11.08 -6.05 3.12
C TYR A 35 10.08 -7.21 3.13
N LYS A 36 9.57 -7.64 1.97
CA LYS A 36 8.49 -8.65 1.84
C LYS A 36 8.75 -9.90 2.69
N ASN A 37 9.91 -10.52 2.52
CA ASN A 37 10.21 -11.80 3.17
C ASN A 37 10.36 -11.69 4.70
N GLU A 38 10.76 -10.52 5.21
CA GLU A 38 10.85 -10.29 6.64
C GLU A 38 9.46 -10.04 7.23
N VAL A 39 8.68 -9.16 6.59
CA VAL A 39 7.34 -8.80 7.04
C VAL A 39 6.38 -9.99 6.97
N GLN A 40 6.51 -10.87 5.97
CA GLN A 40 5.67 -12.07 5.84
C GLN A 40 5.86 -13.11 6.96
N LYS A 41 6.88 -12.96 7.81
CA LYS A 41 7.07 -13.82 9.00
C LYS A 41 6.28 -13.35 10.21
N LEU A 42 5.68 -12.16 10.15
CA LEU A 42 4.84 -11.64 11.22
C LEU A 42 3.51 -12.41 11.23
N GLU A 43 3.05 -12.77 12.43
CA GLU A 43 1.92 -13.69 12.58
C GLU A 43 0.55 -13.00 12.45
N ASN A 44 0.51 -11.67 12.51
CA ASN A 44 -0.72 -10.88 12.42
C ASN A 44 -0.70 -10.05 11.13
N ASP A 45 -1.73 -10.22 10.31
CA ASP A 45 -1.92 -9.54 9.03
C ASP A 45 -1.88 -8.01 9.16
N LYS A 46 -2.61 -7.43 10.14
CA LYS A 46 -2.58 -5.98 10.38
C LYS A 46 -1.20 -5.49 10.87
N GLN A 47 -0.47 -6.35 11.59
CA GLN A 47 0.93 -6.07 11.93
C GLN A 47 1.80 -6.05 10.67
N MET A 48 1.57 -6.93 9.69
CA MET A 48 2.26 -6.93 8.40
C MET A 48 2.03 -5.62 7.64
N HIS A 49 0.77 -5.24 7.44
CA HIS A 49 0.39 -4.00 6.75
C HIS A 49 0.97 -2.74 7.42
N CYS A 50 0.86 -2.66 8.75
CA CYS A 50 1.45 -1.56 9.51
C CYS A 50 2.98 -1.52 9.39
N SER A 51 3.65 -2.66 9.57
CA SER A 51 5.12 -2.72 9.56
C SER A 51 5.68 -2.39 8.17
N MET A 52 5.11 -3.00 7.11
CA MET A 52 5.50 -2.73 5.73
C MET A 52 5.37 -1.24 5.39
N SER A 53 4.21 -0.65 5.66
CA SER A 53 3.96 0.76 5.38
C SER A 53 4.89 1.69 6.16
N CYS A 54 5.23 1.35 7.42
CA CYS A 54 6.22 2.09 8.19
C CYS A 54 7.62 2.02 7.57
N LEU A 55 8.09 0.83 7.20
CA LEU A 55 9.42 0.62 6.62
C LEU A 55 9.60 1.39 5.31
N ILE A 56 8.61 1.30 4.42
CA ILE A 56 8.62 2.01 3.14
C ILE A 56 8.54 3.53 3.36
N ALA A 57 7.66 4.01 4.26
CA ALA A 57 7.50 5.44 4.53
C ALA A 57 8.72 6.10 5.19
N ARG A 58 9.65 5.32 5.76
CA ARG A 58 10.96 5.82 6.21
C ARG A 58 11.92 6.16 5.06
N LYS A 59 11.63 5.66 3.85
CA LYS A 59 12.53 5.75 2.68
C LYS A 59 11.89 6.50 1.51
N CYS A 60 10.59 6.35 1.33
CA CYS A 60 9.85 6.85 0.18
C CYS A 60 8.81 7.90 0.57
N LYS A 61 8.32 8.65 -0.43
CA LYS A 61 7.30 9.67 -0.21
C LYS A 61 6.00 9.02 0.27
N THR A 62 5.39 9.61 1.30
CA THR A 62 4.14 9.11 1.89
C THR A 62 3.03 8.87 0.86
N SER A 63 2.88 9.73 -0.15
CA SER A 63 1.87 9.59 -1.19
C SER A 63 2.00 8.28 -1.97
N GLU A 64 3.22 7.81 -2.19
CA GLU A 64 3.50 6.57 -2.91
C GLU A 64 3.15 5.35 -2.06
N VAL A 65 3.48 5.40 -0.76
CA VAL A 65 3.16 4.33 0.20
C VAL A 65 1.65 4.17 0.35
N VAL A 66 0.92 5.29 0.44
CA VAL A 66 -0.55 5.28 0.44
C VAL A 66 -1.07 4.61 -0.83
N LEU A 67 -0.54 4.99 -2.00
CA LEU A 67 -0.98 4.45 -3.28
C LEU A 67 -0.72 2.94 -3.38
N ILE A 68 0.46 2.45 -2.97
CA ILE A 68 0.75 1.00 -2.94
C ILE A 68 -0.20 0.25 -2.01
N GLY A 69 -0.52 0.81 -0.83
CA GLY A 69 -1.49 0.21 0.08
C GLY A 69 -2.85 0.01 -0.58
N PHE A 70 -3.35 1.02 -1.30
CA PHE A 70 -4.60 0.89 -2.06
C PHE A 70 -4.50 -0.08 -3.25
N ILE A 71 -3.37 -0.08 -3.97
CA ILE A 71 -3.14 -1.00 -5.09
C ILE A 71 -3.17 -2.45 -4.59
N LYS A 72 -2.60 -2.75 -3.41
CA LYS A 72 -2.61 -4.12 -2.86
C LYS A 72 -4.03 -4.61 -2.60
N GLU A 73 -4.86 -3.81 -1.93
CA GLU A 73 -6.25 -4.17 -1.67
C GLU A 73 -7.09 -4.27 -2.96
N PHE A 74 -6.79 -3.43 -3.96
CA PHE A 74 -7.42 -3.53 -5.27
C PHE A 74 -7.04 -4.85 -5.97
N VAL A 75 -5.77 -5.24 -5.92
CA VAL A 75 -5.30 -6.53 -6.47
C VAL A 75 -5.94 -7.71 -5.73
N ASP A 76 -6.16 -7.60 -4.42
CA ASP A 76 -6.87 -8.63 -3.66
C ASP A 76 -8.32 -8.77 -4.11
N ALA A 77 -9.01 -7.65 -4.37
CA ALA A 77 -10.36 -7.65 -4.93
C ALA A 77 -10.46 -8.28 -6.34
N LEU A 78 -9.34 -8.37 -7.07
CA LEU A 78 -9.25 -9.09 -8.35
C LEU A 78 -9.01 -10.61 -8.18
N GLY A 79 -8.98 -11.11 -6.94
CA GLY A 79 -8.90 -12.54 -6.62
C GLY A 79 -7.53 -13.04 -6.15
N TYR A 80 -6.58 -12.14 -5.90
CA TYR A 80 -5.24 -12.49 -5.39
C TYR A 80 -5.13 -12.46 -3.85
N GLY A 81 -6.24 -12.19 -3.16
CA GLY A 81 -6.33 -12.14 -1.71
C GLY A 81 -7.75 -11.83 -1.24
N THR A 82 -7.89 -11.45 0.03
CA THR A 82 -9.14 -10.97 0.61
C THR A 82 -9.00 -9.47 0.88
N PRO A 83 -9.68 -8.60 0.13
CA PRO A 83 -9.63 -7.17 0.41
C PRO A 83 -10.24 -6.87 1.78
N ASP A 84 -9.53 -6.16 2.65
CA ASP A 84 -10.02 -5.75 3.96
C ASP A 84 -9.75 -4.26 4.21
N PRO A 85 -10.79 -3.42 4.36
CA PRO A 85 -10.61 -1.98 4.60
C PRO A 85 -9.81 -1.67 5.88
N ASN A 86 -9.74 -2.59 6.83
CA ASN A 86 -8.91 -2.45 8.02
C ASN A 86 -7.41 -2.51 7.70
N ASP A 87 -6.99 -3.09 6.56
CA ASP A 87 -5.61 -3.06 6.09
C ASP A 87 -5.18 -1.68 5.61
N ILE A 88 -6.09 -0.93 4.98
CA ILE A 88 -5.84 0.48 4.67
C ILE A 88 -5.61 1.27 5.95
N ALA A 89 -6.42 1.03 6.99
CA ALA A 89 -6.23 1.67 8.28
C ALA A 89 -4.87 1.29 8.91
N ALA A 90 -4.47 0.01 8.84
CA ALA A 90 -3.17 -0.45 9.32
C ALA A 90 -2.00 0.19 8.56
N ASN A 91 -2.09 0.29 7.23
CA ASN A 91 -1.10 0.97 6.38
C ASN A 91 -0.92 2.45 6.81
N LEU A 92 -2.04 3.17 6.99
CA LEU A 92 -2.02 4.57 7.45
C LEU A 92 -1.42 4.73 8.85
N LYS A 93 -1.65 3.76 9.76
CA LYS A 93 -0.97 3.75 11.07
C LYS A 93 0.54 3.56 10.90
N GLY A 94 0.98 2.64 10.05
CA GLY A 94 2.39 2.44 9.72
C GLY A 94 3.09 3.70 9.23
N ILE A 95 2.46 4.42 8.28
CA ILE A 95 2.96 5.71 7.78
C ILE A 95 3.11 6.72 8.92
N ASN A 96 2.14 6.81 9.83
CA ASN A 96 2.21 7.73 10.96
C ASN A 96 3.31 7.33 11.97
N VAL A 97 3.58 6.03 12.15
CA VAL A 97 4.70 5.55 12.96
C VAL A 97 6.04 6.01 12.34
N ALA A 98 6.20 5.91 11.03
CA ALA A 98 7.38 6.43 10.33
C ALA A 98 7.54 7.96 10.47
N LYS A 99 6.44 8.72 10.30
CA LYS A 99 6.44 10.19 10.47
C LYS A 99 6.85 10.63 11.88
N LYS A 100 6.58 9.81 12.90
CA LYS A 100 7.02 10.04 14.28
C LYS A 100 8.50 9.70 14.52
N GLY A 101 9.25 9.35 13.49
CA GLY A 101 10.69 9.10 13.57
C GLY A 101 11.06 7.68 14.01
N ALA A 102 10.18 6.70 13.80
CA ALA A 102 10.51 5.32 14.14
C ALA A 102 11.74 4.80 13.39
N THR A 103 12.59 4.06 14.09
CA THR A 103 13.65 3.25 13.49
C THR A 103 13.05 2.01 12.81
N GLU A 104 13.89 1.21 12.16
CA GLU A 104 13.48 -0.05 11.53
C GLU A 104 12.85 -1.02 12.54
N SER A 105 13.59 -1.32 13.60
CA SER A 105 13.09 -2.08 14.75
C SER A 105 11.88 -1.39 15.40
N GLY A 106 11.88 -0.05 15.42
CA GLY A 106 10.75 0.75 15.89
C GLY A 106 9.45 0.49 15.12
N CYS A 107 9.52 0.27 13.80
CA CYS A 107 8.35 -0.09 12.99
C CYS A 107 7.73 -1.40 13.48
N TYR A 108 8.52 -2.47 13.56
CA TYR A 108 8.03 -3.78 13.99
C TYR A 108 7.49 -3.75 15.42
N THR A 109 8.24 -3.15 16.35
CA THR A 109 7.90 -3.17 17.77
C THR A 109 6.65 -2.33 18.05
N THR A 110 6.51 -1.17 17.39
CA THR A 110 5.34 -0.31 17.56
C THR A 110 4.11 -0.93 16.90
N CYS A 111 4.23 -1.45 15.69
CA CYS A 111 3.11 -2.10 15.00
C CYS A 111 2.64 -3.37 15.73
N LYS A 112 3.54 -4.14 16.35
CA LYS A 112 3.18 -5.27 17.22
C LYS A 112 2.37 -4.85 18.44
N LYS A 113 2.66 -3.69 19.03
CA LYS A 113 1.88 -3.15 20.15
C LYS A 113 0.49 -2.68 19.73
N ILE A 114 0.37 -2.12 18.52
CA ILE A 114 -0.92 -1.67 17.96
C ILE A 114 -1.78 -2.89 17.58
N TYR A 115 -1.17 -3.91 16.98
CA TYR A 115 -1.82 -5.12 16.52
C TYR A 115 -1.16 -6.35 17.14
N PRO A 116 -1.44 -6.64 18.44
CA PRO A 116 -0.91 -7.82 19.09
C PRO A 116 -1.48 -9.10 18.46
N LYS A 117 -0.77 -10.22 18.68
CA LYS A 117 -1.28 -11.54 18.30
C LYS A 117 -2.61 -11.78 19.02
N GLN A 118 -3.62 -12.20 18.26
CA GLN A 118 -4.90 -12.65 18.80
C GLN A 118 -4.78 -14.12 19.23
#